data_AF-A0A816E337-F1
#
_entry.id   AF-A0A816E337-F1
#
_cell.length_a   1.000
_cell.length_b   1.000
_cell.length_c   1.000
_cell.angle_alpha   90.00
_cell.angle_beta   90.00
_cell.angle_gamma   90.00
#
_symmetry.space_group_name_H-M   'P 1'
#
loop_
_entity.id
_entity.type
_entity.pdbx_description
1 polymer ?
#
loop_
_entity_poly.entity_id
_entity_poly.type
_entity_poly.pdbx_seq_one_letter_code
_entity_poly.pdbx_strand_id
1 'polypeptide(L)'
;MQFLCEIVLIAICQCIILVSTFDPLRRQLASVPHTPLQPSDDPGQPLFLTPYIESGHIDQARNLSRVDLQPDYAYSSYSGYLT
;
A
#
# COMPACT_ATOMS: atom_id res chain seq x y z
N MET A 1 28.36 21.78 -28.22
CA MET A 1 28.10 20.57 -27.41
C MET A 1 27.80 20.88 -25.94
N GLN A 2 28.43 21.90 -25.33
CA GLN A 2 28.20 22.31 -23.94
C GLN A 2 26.76 22.77 -23.63
N PHE A 3 26.17 23.63 -24.48
CA PHE A 3 24.80 24.14 -24.31
C PHE A 3 23.71 23.06 -24.41
N LEU A 4 23.94 22.00 -25.20
CA LEU A 4 22.99 20.89 -25.33
C LEU A 4 22.94 20.06 -24.04
N CYS A 5 24.09 19.89 -23.38
CA CYS A 5 24.19 19.15 -22.12
C CYS A 5 23.42 19.84 -21.00
N GLU A 6 23.59 21.17 -20.86
CA GLU A 6 22.87 21.98 -19.87
C GLU A 6 21.35 21.91 -20.06
N ILE A 7 20.87 22.02 -21.30
CA ILE A 7 19.43 21.93 -21.61
C ILE A 7 18.87 20.55 -21.25
N VAL A 8 19.60 19.48 -21.56
CA VAL A 8 19.18 18.10 -21.23
C VAL A 8 19.15 17.90 -19.72
N LEU A 9 20.14 18.42 -18.98
CA LEU A 9 20.19 18.31 -17.53
C LEU A 9 19.02 19.05 -16.85
N ILE A 10 18.70 20.25 -17.34
CA ILE A 10 17.57 21.06 -16.85
C ILE A 10 16.25 20.34 -17.14
N ALA A 11 16.07 19.79 -18.35
CA ALA A 11 14.86 19.06 -18.72
C ALA A 11 14.65 17.81 -17.85
N ILE A 12 15.71 17.04 -17.59
CA ILE A 12 15.67 15.88 -16.70
C ILE A 12 15.29 16.32 -15.28
N CYS A 13 15.91 17.38 -14.77
CA CYS A 13 15.62 17.91 -13.44
C CYS A 13 14.16 18.35 -13.30
N GLN A 14 13.61 19.06 -14.29
CA GLN A 14 12.21 19.47 -14.32
C GLN A 14 11.25 18.28 -14.36
N CYS A 15 11.56 17.23 -15.15
CA CYS A 15 10.78 16.00 -15.18
C CYS A 15 10.77 15.28 -13.82
N ILE A 16 11.93 15.21 -13.14
CA ILE A 16 12.02 14.58 -11.81
C ILE A 16 11.20 15.36 -10.78
N ILE A 17 11.26 16.70 -10.79
CA ILE A 17 10.47 17.56 -9.89
C ILE A 17 8.96 17.39 -10.15
N LEU A 18 8.56 17.29 -11.43
CA LEU A 18 7.16 17.08 -11.80
C LEU A 18 6.64 15.72 -11.31
N VAL A 19 7.40 14.64 -11.51
CA VAL A 19 7.00 13.29 -11.09
C VAL A 19 6.97 13.15 -9.56
N SER A 20 7.92 13.75 -8.84
CA SER A 20 7.98 13.68 -7.38
C SER A 20 6.89 14.49 -6.65
N THR A 21 6.37 15.54 -7.29
CA THR A 21 5.26 16.33 -6.73
C THR A 21 3.89 15.72 -7.02
N PHE A 22 3.78 14.95 -8.11
CA PHE A 22 2.64 14.12 -8.49
C PHE A 22 2.76 12.69 -7.94
N ASP A 23 3.03 12.54 -6.65
CA ASP A 23 2.92 11.26 -5.96
C ASP A 23 1.62 11.21 -5.13
N PRO A 24 0.45 11.02 -5.78
CA PRO A 24 -0.84 10.96 -5.09
C PRO A 24 -0.91 9.76 -4.13
N LEU A 25 -0.18 8.68 -4.44
CA LEU A 25 -0.09 7.50 -3.58
C LEU A 25 0.54 7.88 -2.24
N ARG A 26 1.67 8.57 -2.25
CA ARG A 26 2.35 8.97 -1.01
C ARG A 26 1.51 9.90 -0.13
N ARG A 27 0.74 10.82 -0.73
CA ARG A 27 -0.19 11.69 0.02
C ARG A 27 -1.35 10.91 0.64
N GLN A 28 -1.90 9.95 -0.11
CA GLN A 28 -3.03 9.13 0.35
C GLN A 28 -2.60 8.09 1.41
N LEU A 29 -1.38 7.55 1.32
CA LEU A 29 -0.83 6.70 2.38
C LEU A 29 -0.52 7.49 3.66
N ALA A 30 -0.06 8.75 3.55
CA ALA A 30 0.20 9.60 4.71
C ALA A 30 -1.08 10.01 5.47
N SER A 31 -2.24 9.96 4.82
CA SER A 31 -3.53 10.25 5.45
C SER A 31 -4.20 9.03 6.08
N VAL A 32 -3.61 7.84 6.02
CA VAL A 32 -4.14 6.67 6.72
C VAL A 32 -3.99 6.91 8.22
N PRO A 33 -5.08 6.95 9.01
CA PRO A 33 -4.98 7.11 10.45
C PRO A 33 -4.16 5.96 11.01
N HIS A 34 -2.93 6.25 11.42
CA HIS A 34 -2.17 5.36 12.28
C HIS A 34 -2.70 5.59 13.68
N THR A 35 -3.79 4.90 14.03
CA THR A 35 -4.10 4.70 15.45
C THR A 35 -3.13 3.60 15.89
N PRO A 36 -1.99 3.93 16.55
CA PRO A 36 -1.13 2.89 17.07
C PRO A 36 -1.98 2.04 18.02
N LEU A 37 -1.89 0.72 17.87
CA LEU A 37 -2.50 -0.20 18.82
C LEU A 37 -2.04 0.20 20.22
N GLN A 38 -2.99 0.47 21.09
CA GLN A 38 -2.68 0.64 22.50
C GLN A 38 -2.23 -0.71 23.06
N PRO A 39 -1.39 -0.74 24.10
CA PRO A 39 -0.97 -2.00 24.74
C PRO A 39 -2.15 -2.88 25.23
N SER A 40 -3.32 -2.27 25.42
CA SER A 40 -4.57 -2.94 25.80
C SER A 40 -5.40 -3.46 24.62
N ASP A 41 -5.05 -3.10 23.39
CA ASP A 41 -5.82 -3.51 22.21
C ASP A 41 -5.48 -4.96 21.88
N ASP A 42 -6.49 -5.82 21.88
CA ASP A 42 -6.38 -7.21 21.46
C ASP A 42 -6.61 -7.30 19.94
N PRO A 43 -5.58 -7.63 19.14
CA PRO A 43 -5.73 -7.82 17.69
C PRO A 43 -6.52 -9.10 17.34
N GLY A 44 -6.87 -9.92 18.33
CA GLY A 44 -7.56 -11.18 18.15
C GLY A 44 -6.62 -12.32 17.74
N GLN A 45 -7.20 -13.39 17.22
CA GLN A 45 -6.44 -14.57 16.79
C GLN A 45 -5.81 -14.36 15.40
N PRO A 46 -4.57 -14.81 15.18
CA PRO A 46 -3.91 -14.70 13.89
C PRO A 46 -4.63 -15.53 12.82
N LEU A 47 -4.78 -14.95 11.63
CA LEU A 47 -5.31 -15.64 10.45
C LEU A 47 -4.17 -16.23 9.61
N PHE A 48 -4.12 -17.56 9.50
CA PHE A 48 -3.18 -18.29 8.65
C PHE A 48 -3.84 -18.63 7.31
N LEU A 49 -3.26 -18.16 6.20
CA LEU A 49 -3.84 -18.33 4.87
C LEU A 49 -3.27 -19.52 4.10
N THR A 50 -2.03 -19.94 4.40
CA THR A 50 -1.36 -21.07 3.74
C THR A 50 -2.23 -22.31 3.57
N PRO A 51 -2.90 -22.85 4.62
CA PRO A 51 -3.67 -24.09 4.46
C PRO A 51 -4.82 -23.94 3.45
N TYR A 52 -5.45 -22.76 3.37
CA TYR A 52 -6.52 -22.50 2.40
C TYR A 52 -5.98 -22.38 0.98
N ILE A 53 -4.82 -21.76 0.82
CA ILE A 53 -4.18 -21.59 -0.51
C ILE A 53 -3.71 -22.95 -1.04
N GLU A 54 -3.01 -23.74 -0.23
CA GLU A 54 -2.47 -25.05 -0.64
C GLU A 54 -3.57 -26.07 -0.95
N SER A 55 -4.70 -25.99 -0.25
CA SER A 55 -5.87 -26.83 -0.52
C SER A 55 -6.75 -26.32 -1.68
N GLY A 56 -6.37 -25.23 -2.33
CA GLY A 56 -7.09 -24.67 -3.49
C GLY A 56 -8.32 -23.82 -3.14
N HIS A 57 -8.57 -23.53 -1.86
CA HIS A 57 -9.69 -22.71 -1.38
C HIS A 57 -9.38 -21.20 -1.49
N ILE A 58 -9.07 -20.74 -2.70
CA ILE A 58 -8.60 -19.36 -2.96
C ILE A 58 -9.66 -18.30 -2.61
N ASP A 59 -10.92 -18.52 -2.95
CA ASP A 59 -11.98 -17.55 -2.68
C ASP A 59 -12.27 -17.43 -1.18
N GLN A 60 -12.16 -18.54 -0.44
CA GLN A 60 -12.24 -18.54 1.01
C GLN A 60 -11.08 -17.77 1.64
N ALA A 61 -9.84 -18.04 1.19
CA ALA A 61 -8.67 -17.31 1.64
C ALA A 61 -8.78 -15.79 1.38
N ARG A 62 -9.27 -15.41 0.20
CA ARG A 62 -9.51 -14.00 -0.16
C ARG A 62 -10.56 -13.35 0.73
N ASN A 63 -11.66 -14.05 1.00
CA ASN A 63 -12.74 -13.48 1.80
C ASN A 63 -12.34 -13.35 3.29
N LEU A 64 -11.66 -14.36 3.84
CA LEU A 64 -11.17 -14.32 5.23
C LEU A 64 -10.12 -13.25 5.45
N SER A 65 -9.27 -12.99 4.45
CA SER A 65 -8.22 -11.98 4.56
C SER A 65 -8.73 -10.55 4.43
N ARG A 66 -9.99 -10.31 4.02
CA ARG A 66 -10.47 -8.94 3.75
C ARG A 66 -10.54 -8.09 5.03
N VAL A 67 -9.99 -6.89 4.95
CA VAL A 67 -10.02 -5.90 6.04
C VAL A 67 -11.09 -4.85 5.74
N ASP A 68 -12.02 -4.66 6.67
CA ASP A 68 -13.01 -3.59 6.60
C ASP A 68 -12.36 -2.26 6.95
N LEU A 69 -11.96 -1.53 5.91
CA LEU A 69 -11.54 -0.15 6.03
C LEU A 69 -12.78 0.76 6.12
N GLN A 70 -12.65 1.91 6.79
CA GLN A 70 -13.70 2.91 6.86
C GLN A 70 -14.24 3.28 5.44
N PRO A 71 -15.49 3.76 5.34
CA PRO A 71 -16.21 3.94 4.07
C PRO A 71 -15.52 4.85 3.04
N ASP A 72 -14.51 5.61 3.47
CA ASP A 72 -13.80 6.60 2.66
C ASP A 72 -12.66 5.97 1.83
N TYR A 73 -12.38 4.66 2.00
CA TYR A 73 -11.33 3.97 1.28
C TYR A 73 -11.84 3.41 -0.06
N ALA A 74 -11.27 3.90 -1.16
CA ALA A 74 -11.61 3.47 -2.52
C ALA A 74 -11.05 2.10 -2.92
N TYR A 75 -10.31 1.41 -2.04
CA TYR A 75 -9.54 0.21 -2.37
C TYR A 75 -9.74 -0.89 -1.34
N SER A 76 -9.89 -2.13 -1.81
CA SER A 76 -9.93 -3.31 -0.94
C SER A 76 -8.56 -3.56 -0.31
N SER A 77 -8.54 -3.88 0.99
CA SER A 77 -7.34 -4.29 1.72
C SER A 77 -7.49 -5.72 2.23
N TYR A 78 -6.37 -6.42 2.36
CA TYR A 78 -6.29 -7.81 2.80
C TYR A 78 -5.14 -7.99 3.80
N SER A 79 -5.33 -8.85 4.80
CA SER A 79 -4.35 -9.19 5.85
C SER A 79 -4.30 -10.70 6.12
N GLY A 80 -3.24 -11.15 6.78
CA GLY A 80 -3.04 -12.56 7.16
C GLY A 80 -1.61 -13.01 6.98
N TYR A 81 -1.26 -14.12 7.62
CA TYR A 81 0.08 -14.71 7.55
C TYR A 81 0.17 -15.76 6.45
N LEU A 82 1.23 -15.64 5.64
CA LEU A 82 1.71 -16.67 4.73
C LEU A 82 2.90 -17.34 5.43
N THR A 83 2.70 -18.58 5.85
CA THR A 83 3.65 -19.35 6.67
C THR A 83 3.88 -20.72 6.10
#